data_AF-A0A931J5U6-F1
#
_entry.id   AF-A0A931J5U6-F1
#
_cell.length_a   1.000
_cell.length_b   1.000
_cell.length_c   1.000
_cell.angle_alpha   90.00
_cell.angle_beta   90.00
_cell.angle_gamma   90.00
#
_symmetry.space_group_name_H-M   'P 1'
#
loop_
_entity.id
_entity.type
_entity.pdbx_description
1 polymer ?
#
loop_
_entity_poly.entity_id
_entity_poly.type
_entity_poly.pdbx_seq_one_letter_code
_entity_poly.pdbx_strand_id
1 'polypeptide(L)'
;ADRERLAALERAQRERAAAAERQAQAAREARAAEAARLATEEAERLKVEQLRQRAEQAQSQAQPDETLPAQPGFQGQAPHRRRYRVGDVYEYRVIDRFSRREQPLTLRVTAVDEDADLVVYNDGEQRTDLMGNTLANERGSMSTARQFYPAELIVGKRWSSAFRQDRKSGWVYHFRYDLKVEARETITVPAGTFEAFRIAAQGYNVDLGASIKRTIWVVPGIAGDVAHETQVRLRNGDIEQYDRRELVRFSRAP
;
A
#
# COMPACT_ATOMS: atom_id res chain seq x y z
N ALA A 1 -28.20 55.49 -22.44
CA ALA A 1 -28.32 54.93 -21.08
C ALA A 1 -29.07 53.59 -21.06
N ASP A 2 -30.33 53.50 -21.52
CA ASP A 2 -31.12 52.26 -21.39
C ASP A 2 -30.65 51.08 -22.27
N ARG A 3 -30.22 51.32 -23.50
CA ARG A 3 -29.70 50.27 -24.40
C ARG A 3 -28.44 49.58 -23.87
N GLU A 4 -27.52 50.35 -23.28
CA GLU A 4 -26.29 49.80 -22.69
C GLU A 4 -26.58 48.99 -21.43
N ARG A 5 -27.57 49.41 -20.63
CA ARG A 5 -28.01 48.71 -19.42
C ARG A 5 -28.67 47.37 -19.75
N LEU A 6 -29.49 47.32 -20.81
CA LEU A 6 -30.07 46.08 -21.34
C LEU A 6 -29.01 45.13 -21.89
N ALA A 7 -28.06 45.64 -22.68
CA ALA A 7 -26.96 44.83 -23.21
C ALA A 7 -26.01 44.32 -22.11
N ALA A 8 -25.86 45.05 -20.99
CA ALA A 8 -25.11 44.59 -19.82
C ALA A 8 -25.86 43.48 -19.06
N LEU A 9 -27.19 43.60 -18.90
CA LEU A 9 -28.03 42.57 -18.28
C LEU A 9 -28.06 41.26 -19.09
N GLU A 10 -28.18 41.35 -20.41
CA GLU A 10 -28.14 40.17 -21.28
C GLU A 10 -26.79 39.45 -21.23
N ARG A 11 -25.67 40.21 -21.20
CA ARG A 11 -24.33 39.63 -21.01
C ARG A 11 -24.20 38.93 -19.66
N ALA A 12 -24.63 39.58 -18.58
CA ALA A 12 -24.61 38.99 -17.24
C ALA A 12 -25.49 37.73 -17.14
N GLN A 13 -26.64 37.70 -17.82
CA GLN A 13 -27.49 36.51 -17.88
C GLN A 13 -26.84 35.36 -18.66
N ARG A 14 -26.21 35.65 -19.81
CA ARG A 14 -25.48 34.64 -20.60
C ARG A 14 -24.29 34.07 -19.83
N GLU A 15 -23.55 34.93 -19.12
CA GLU A 15 -22.42 34.49 -18.29
C GLU A 15 -22.89 33.60 -17.12
N ARG A 16 -24.01 33.94 -16.47
CA ARG A 16 -24.62 33.11 -15.42
C ARG A 16 -25.11 31.77 -15.97
N ALA A 17 -25.77 31.76 -17.12
CA ALA A 17 -26.23 30.55 -17.77
C ALA A 17 -25.03 29.64 -18.15
N ALA A 18 -23.99 30.20 -18.76
CA ALA A 18 -22.77 29.46 -19.09
C ALA A 18 -22.03 28.95 -17.84
N ALA A 19 -22.01 29.72 -16.74
CA ALA A 19 -21.44 29.27 -15.48
C ALA A 19 -22.25 28.12 -14.85
N ALA A 20 -23.58 28.20 -14.88
CA ALA A 20 -24.48 27.15 -14.40
C ALA A 20 -24.35 25.87 -15.22
N GLU A 21 -24.22 25.99 -16.55
CA GLU A 21 -24.01 24.86 -17.45
C GLU A 21 -22.65 24.17 -17.19
N ARG A 22 -21.57 24.95 -17.03
CA ARG A 22 -20.26 24.41 -16.62
C ARG A 22 -20.31 23.69 -15.28
N GLN A 23 -21.02 24.24 -14.29
CA GLN A 23 -21.20 23.59 -12.99
C GLN A 23 -22.00 22.29 -13.11
N ALA A 24 -23.07 22.28 -13.90
CA ALA A 24 -23.86 21.09 -14.14
C ALA A 24 -23.06 20.00 -14.86
N GLN A 25 -22.23 20.37 -15.84
CA GLN A 25 -21.34 19.45 -16.53
C GLN A 25 -20.30 18.86 -15.57
N ALA A 26 -19.60 19.71 -14.80
CA ALA A 26 -18.62 19.25 -13.82
C ALA A 26 -19.24 18.30 -12.77
N ALA A 27 -20.48 18.57 -12.32
CA ALA A 27 -21.19 17.68 -11.42
C ALA A 27 -21.55 16.33 -12.03
N ARG A 28 -21.90 16.29 -13.34
CA ARG A 28 -22.16 15.02 -14.06
C ARG A 28 -20.88 14.22 -14.23
N GLU A 29 -19.79 14.86 -14.61
CA GLU A 29 -18.47 14.23 -14.75
C GLU A 29 -17.98 13.65 -13.41
N ALA A 30 -18.14 14.39 -12.31
CA ALA A 30 -17.80 13.91 -10.98
C ALA A 30 -18.62 12.66 -10.57
N ARG A 31 -19.93 12.67 -10.83
CA ARG A 31 -20.80 11.50 -10.56
C ARG A 31 -20.44 10.29 -11.42
N ALA A 32 -20.12 10.52 -12.70
CA ALA A 32 -19.71 9.45 -13.60
C ALA A 32 -18.37 8.83 -13.16
N ALA A 33 -17.41 9.66 -12.74
CA ALA A 33 -16.13 9.19 -12.20
C ALA A 33 -16.32 8.39 -10.90
N GLU A 34 -17.21 8.83 -10.01
CA GLU A 34 -17.53 8.11 -8.78
C GLU A 34 -18.20 6.76 -9.07
N ALA A 35 -19.16 6.71 -10.00
CA ALA A 35 -19.81 5.47 -10.42
C ALA A 35 -18.82 4.48 -11.04
N ALA A 36 -17.90 4.96 -11.88
CA ALA A 36 -16.86 4.13 -12.47
C ALA A 36 -15.91 3.55 -11.40
N ARG A 37 -15.56 4.35 -10.38
CA ARG A 37 -14.76 3.88 -9.23
C ARG A 37 -15.48 2.77 -8.47
N LEU A 38 -16.76 2.97 -8.13
CA LEU A 38 -17.55 1.96 -7.41
C LEU A 38 -17.69 0.67 -8.20
N ALA A 39 -17.94 0.75 -9.52
CA ALA A 39 -18.02 -0.42 -10.39
C ALA A 39 -16.68 -1.19 -10.44
N THR A 40 -15.56 -0.47 -10.45
CA THR A 40 -14.21 -1.08 -10.42
C THR A 40 -13.98 -1.80 -9.08
N GLU A 41 -14.32 -1.16 -7.96
CA GLU A 41 -14.21 -1.76 -6.63
C GLU A 41 -15.09 -3.01 -6.47
N GLU A 42 -16.31 -3.00 -7.02
CA GLU A 42 -17.20 -4.15 -7.00
C GLU A 42 -16.68 -5.32 -7.85
N ALA A 43 -16.20 -5.04 -9.07
CA ALA A 43 -15.60 -6.05 -9.93
C ALA A 43 -14.37 -6.70 -9.27
N GLU A 44 -13.54 -5.89 -8.60
CA GLU A 44 -12.40 -6.41 -7.85
C GLU A 44 -12.83 -7.25 -6.64
N ARG A 45 -13.89 -6.86 -5.91
CA ARG A 45 -14.43 -7.67 -4.80
C ARG A 45 -14.92 -9.03 -5.29
N LEU A 46 -15.68 -9.05 -6.38
CA LEU A 46 -16.17 -10.30 -6.98
C LEU A 46 -15.00 -11.18 -7.42
N LYS A 47 -13.96 -10.58 -8.00
CA LYS A 47 -12.74 -11.31 -8.37
C LYS A 47 -12.02 -11.89 -7.15
N VAL A 48 -11.88 -11.12 -6.07
CA VAL A 48 -11.32 -11.60 -4.79
C VAL A 48 -12.11 -12.78 -4.25
N GLU A 49 -13.44 -12.69 -4.23
CA GLU A 49 -14.32 -13.75 -3.76
C GLU A 49 -14.18 -15.03 -4.61
N GLN A 50 -14.11 -14.89 -5.94
CA GLN A 50 -13.86 -16.03 -6.83
C GLN A 50 -12.50 -16.69 -6.57
N LEU A 51 -11.45 -15.88 -6.34
CA LEU A 51 -10.13 -16.42 -6.03
C LEU A 51 -10.10 -17.10 -4.66
N ARG A 52 -10.81 -16.55 -3.66
CA ARG A 52 -11.00 -17.17 -2.35
C ARG A 52 -11.65 -18.54 -2.46
N GLN A 53 -12.73 -18.66 -3.23
CA GLN A 53 -13.41 -19.95 -3.42
C GLN A 53 -12.48 -21.00 -4.05
N ARG A 54 -11.63 -20.61 -5.00
CA ARG A 54 -10.59 -21.48 -5.57
C ARG A 54 -9.53 -21.86 -4.55
N ALA A 55 -9.15 -20.92 -3.70
CA ALA A 55 -8.18 -21.09 -2.63
C ALA A 55 -8.63 -22.08 -1.55
N GLU A 56 -9.87 -21.96 -1.09
CA GLU A 56 -10.47 -22.87 -0.09
C GLU A 56 -10.52 -24.31 -0.60
N GLN A 57 -10.77 -24.51 -1.89
CA GLN A 57 -10.72 -25.84 -2.53
C GLN A 57 -9.29 -26.42 -2.52
N ALA A 58 -8.25 -25.60 -2.65
CA ALA A 58 -6.85 -26.03 -2.65
C ALA A 58 -6.29 -26.27 -1.23
N GLN A 59 -6.78 -25.54 -0.21
CA GLN A 59 -6.27 -25.59 1.17
C GLN A 59 -6.59 -26.87 1.94
N SER A 60 -7.42 -27.79 1.41
CA SER A 60 -7.80 -29.05 2.09
C SER A 60 -6.65 -30.08 2.23
N GLN A 61 -5.38 -29.70 2.02
CA GLN A 61 -4.21 -30.59 2.03
C GLN A 61 -2.96 -29.96 2.71
N ALA A 62 -3.10 -29.27 3.85
CA ALA A 62 -1.98 -28.58 4.50
C ALA A 62 -1.00 -29.46 5.32
N GLN A 63 0.31 -29.25 5.11
CA GLN A 63 1.44 -29.76 5.91
C GLN A 63 2.10 -28.64 6.76
N PRO A 64 2.86 -28.97 7.82
CA PRO A 64 3.28 -28.01 8.85
C PRO A 64 4.55 -27.21 8.51
N ASP A 65 4.67 -26.04 9.17
CA ASP A 65 5.80 -25.10 9.33
C ASP A 65 7.12 -25.43 8.60
N GLU A 66 7.47 -24.59 7.63
CA GLU A 66 8.79 -24.55 7.01
C GLU A 66 9.72 -23.62 7.82
N THR A 67 10.83 -24.16 8.33
CA THR A 67 11.91 -23.37 8.91
C THR A 67 12.56 -22.51 7.83
N LEU A 68 12.57 -21.18 8.01
CA LEU A 68 13.17 -20.26 7.05
C LEU A 68 14.64 -20.63 6.77
N PRO A 69 15.05 -20.88 5.51
CA PRO A 69 16.40 -21.31 5.20
C PRO A 69 17.42 -20.19 5.50
N ALA A 70 18.60 -20.60 5.96
CA ALA A 70 19.74 -19.70 6.11
C ALA A 70 20.13 -19.07 4.75
N GLN A 71 20.31 -17.76 4.72
CA GLN A 71 20.62 -17.01 3.51
C GLN A 71 22.07 -17.26 3.04
N PRO A 72 22.33 -17.49 1.74
CA PRO A 72 23.69 -17.59 1.20
C PRO A 72 24.52 -16.32 1.40
N GLY A 73 25.85 -16.48 1.42
CA GLY A 73 26.85 -15.41 1.54
C GLY A 73 26.75 -14.30 0.48
N PHE A 74 27.30 -13.13 0.81
CA PHE A 74 27.11 -11.83 0.15
C PHE A 74 27.72 -11.69 -1.27
N GLN A 75 26.95 -11.09 -2.19
CA GLN A 75 27.42 -10.59 -3.50
C GLN A 75 27.01 -9.12 -3.79
N GLY A 76 26.60 -8.32 -2.79
CA GLY A 76 26.21 -6.91 -3.00
C GLY A 76 24.88 -6.66 -3.70
N GLN A 77 24.26 -7.69 -4.26
CA GLN A 77 22.97 -7.64 -4.96
C GLN A 77 22.17 -8.92 -4.72
N ALA A 78 20.85 -8.82 -4.69
CA ALA A 78 19.97 -9.99 -4.71
C ALA A 78 18.64 -9.65 -5.42
N PRO A 79 18.10 -10.54 -6.27
CA PRO A 79 16.71 -10.43 -6.69
C PRO A 79 15.81 -10.55 -5.45
N HIS A 80 14.74 -9.75 -5.36
CA HIS A 80 13.89 -9.72 -4.17
C HIS A 80 13.17 -11.07 -3.94
N ARG A 81 12.83 -11.81 -5.02
CA ARG A 81 12.30 -13.18 -4.98
C ARG A 81 11.10 -13.38 -4.04
N ARG A 82 10.13 -12.46 -4.06
CA ARG A 82 8.87 -12.68 -3.35
C ARG A 82 8.08 -13.79 -4.05
N ARG A 83 7.61 -14.76 -3.26
CA ARG A 83 6.77 -15.87 -3.74
C ARG A 83 5.65 -16.05 -2.74
N TYR A 84 4.42 -15.91 -3.22
CA TYR A 84 3.22 -16.04 -2.42
C TYR A 84 2.54 -17.37 -2.72
N ARG A 85 1.98 -18.00 -1.70
CA ARG A 85 1.04 -19.11 -1.83
C ARG A 85 -0.22 -18.78 -1.07
N VAL A 86 -1.35 -19.18 -1.65
CA VAL A 86 -2.63 -19.18 -0.95
C VAL A 86 -2.49 -19.99 0.34
N GLY A 87 -2.80 -19.37 1.48
CA GLY A 87 -2.67 -19.95 2.82
C GLY A 87 -1.40 -19.56 3.57
N ASP A 88 -0.42 -18.93 2.91
CA ASP A 88 0.76 -18.38 3.60
C ASP A 88 0.29 -17.42 4.72
N VAL A 89 0.87 -17.51 5.92
CA VAL A 89 0.52 -16.67 7.08
C VAL A 89 1.76 -15.95 7.60
N TYR A 90 1.64 -14.64 7.74
CA TYR A 90 2.64 -13.79 8.38
C TYR A 90 2.05 -13.21 9.66
N GLU A 91 2.61 -13.60 10.80
CA GLU A 91 2.24 -13.09 12.11
C GLU A 91 3.24 -12.02 12.53
N TYR A 92 2.71 -10.86 12.92
CA TYR A 92 3.48 -9.70 13.31
C TYR A 92 3.09 -9.23 14.69
N ARG A 93 4.03 -8.58 15.37
CA ARG A 93 3.73 -7.64 16.45
C ARG A 93 3.89 -6.22 15.94
N VAL A 94 2.92 -5.36 16.22
CA VAL A 94 2.97 -3.92 15.96
C VAL A 94 3.22 -3.23 17.30
N ILE A 95 4.37 -2.58 17.41
CA ILE A 95 4.85 -1.95 18.62
C ILE A 95 4.69 -0.43 18.47
N ASP A 96 3.83 0.17 19.29
CA ASP A 96 3.77 1.62 19.41
C ASP A 96 5.07 2.13 20.08
N ARG A 97 5.79 3.03 19.42
CA ARG A 97 7.13 3.47 19.85
C ARG A 97 7.10 4.49 20.97
N PHE A 98 5.94 5.05 21.31
CA PHE A 98 5.77 5.94 22.45
C PHE A 98 5.45 5.16 23.73
N SER A 99 4.39 4.37 23.68
CA SER A 99 3.82 3.65 24.80
C SER A 99 4.41 2.25 25.00
N ARG A 100 5.15 1.72 24.00
CA ARG A 100 5.66 0.34 23.97
C ARG A 100 4.59 -0.74 23.97
N ARG A 101 3.32 -0.38 23.76
CA ARG A 101 2.23 -1.34 23.65
C ARG A 101 2.39 -2.15 22.37
N GLU A 102 2.19 -3.46 22.48
CA GLU A 102 2.24 -4.39 21.37
C GLU A 102 0.82 -4.84 21.00
N GLN A 103 0.54 -4.93 19.71
CA GLN A 103 -0.69 -5.49 19.16
C GLN A 103 -0.37 -6.54 18.10
N PRO A 104 -1.05 -7.69 18.09
CA PRO A 104 -0.85 -8.68 17.03
C PRO A 104 -1.43 -8.17 15.71
N LEU A 105 -0.76 -8.50 14.60
CA LEU A 105 -1.29 -8.36 13.24
C LEU A 105 -1.03 -9.66 12.49
N THR A 106 -2.07 -10.26 11.93
CA THR A 106 -1.95 -11.46 11.10
C THR A 106 -2.30 -11.12 9.66
N LEU A 107 -1.43 -11.47 8.73
CA LEU A 107 -1.69 -11.38 7.29
C LEU A 107 -1.71 -12.79 6.71
N ARG A 108 -2.89 -13.27 6.33
CA ARG A 108 -3.08 -14.55 5.65
C ARG A 108 -3.32 -14.30 4.17
N VAL A 109 -2.51 -14.90 3.30
CA VAL A 109 -2.75 -14.88 1.86
C VAL A 109 -3.99 -15.72 1.57
N THR A 110 -5.01 -15.08 1.00
CA THR A 110 -6.31 -15.69 0.69
C THR A 110 -6.51 -15.87 -0.80
N ALA A 111 -5.78 -15.11 -1.63
CA ALA A 111 -5.73 -15.30 -3.06
C ALA A 111 -4.40 -14.81 -3.67
N VAL A 112 -3.99 -15.46 -4.75
CA VAL A 112 -2.87 -15.06 -5.62
C VAL A 112 -3.34 -15.16 -7.06
N ASP A 113 -3.16 -14.11 -7.84
CA ASP A 113 -3.41 -14.05 -9.28
C ASP A 113 -2.15 -13.48 -9.94
N GLU A 114 -1.36 -14.36 -10.55
CA GLU A 114 -0.07 -13.98 -11.13
C GLU A 114 -0.25 -13.14 -12.41
N ASP A 115 -1.27 -13.45 -13.21
CA ASP A 115 -1.54 -12.75 -14.47
C ASP A 115 -1.99 -11.30 -14.22
N ALA A 116 -2.71 -11.08 -13.12
CA ALA A 116 -3.18 -9.76 -12.72
C ALA A 116 -2.21 -9.02 -11.76
N ASP A 117 -1.04 -9.58 -11.48
CA ASP A 117 -0.07 -9.05 -10.52
C ASP A 117 -0.73 -8.71 -9.17
N LEU A 118 -1.44 -9.68 -8.56
CA LEU A 118 -2.29 -9.46 -7.39
C LEU A 118 -2.10 -10.53 -6.31
N VAL A 119 -1.97 -10.06 -5.06
CA VAL A 119 -2.01 -10.86 -3.83
C VAL A 119 -3.03 -10.26 -2.89
N VAL A 120 -3.90 -11.10 -2.35
CA VAL A 120 -4.98 -10.71 -1.43
C VAL A 120 -4.71 -11.30 -0.07
N TYR A 121 -4.83 -10.46 0.97
CA TYR A 121 -4.70 -10.86 2.36
C TYR A 121 -6.03 -10.68 3.09
N ASN A 122 -6.31 -11.59 4.03
CA ASN A 122 -7.48 -11.57 4.92
C ASN A 122 -8.77 -11.19 4.16
N ASP A 123 -9.10 -11.95 3.11
CA ASP A 123 -10.34 -11.77 2.33
C ASP A 123 -10.54 -10.37 1.73
N GLY A 124 -9.44 -9.66 1.44
CA GLY A 124 -9.46 -8.37 0.77
C GLY A 124 -9.24 -7.16 1.68
N GLU A 125 -9.01 -7.35 2.98
CA GLU A 125 -8.61 -6.26 3.88
C GLU A 125 -7.33 -5.56 3.41
N GLN A 126 -6.41 -6.32 2.81
CA GLN A 126 -5.20 -5.79 2.18
C GLN A 126 -4.97 -6.47 0.83
N ARG A 127 -4.54 -5.67 -0.15
CA ARG A 127 -4.13 -6.12 -1.48
C ARG A 127 -2.79 -5.54 -1.85
N THR A 128 -1.93 -6.36 -2.43
CA THR A 128 -0.61 -5.96 -2.95
C THR A 128 -0.40 -6.49 -4.35
N ASP A 129 0.59 -5.95 -5.06
CA ASP A 129 1.15 -6.63 -6.21
C ASP A 129 2.06 -7.81 -5.80
N LEU A 130 2.59 -8.58 -6.76
CA LEU A 130 3.51 -9.70 -6.49
C LEU A 130 4.88 -9.23 -5.98
N MET A 131 5.18 -7.93 -6.03
CA MET A 131 6.35 -7.33 -5.41
C MET A 131 6.06 -6.85 -3.96
N GLY A 132 4.82 -6.95 -3.49
CA GLY A 132 4.36 -6.54 -2.18
C GLY A 132 4.00 -5.05 -2.05
N ASN A 133 4.02 -4.30 -3.14
CA ASN A 133 3.58 -2.91 -3.14
C ASN A 133 2.06 -2.85 -2.91
N THR A 134 1.63 -1.98 -1.99
CA THR A 134 0.21 -1.89 -1.62
C THR A 134 -0.64 -1.34 -2.75
N LEU A 135 -1.69 -2.08 -3.12
CA LEU A 135 -2.75 -1.66 -4.04
C LEU A 135 -3.96 -1.10 -3.28
N ALA A 136 -4.32 -1.74 -2.16
CA ALA A 136 -5.36 -1.28 -1.26
C ALA A 136 -5.13 -1.80 0.16
N ASN A 137 -5.64 -1.08 1.15
CA ASN A 137 -5.73 -1.52 2.54
C ASN A 137 -6.94 -0.88 3.23
N GLU A 138 -7.09 -1.09 4.53
CA GLU A 138 -8.17 -0.51 5.34
C GLU A 138 -8.30 1.01 5.21
N ARG A 139 -7.20 1.73 4.97
CA ARG A 139 -7.21 3.19 4.82
C ARG A 139 -7.74 3.63 3.46
N GLY A 140 -7.69 2.79 2.44
CA GLY A 140 -8.10 3.15 1.08
C GLY A 140 -7.39 2.39 -0.03
N SER A 141 -7.86 2.61 -1.26
CA SER A 141 -7.21 2.13 -2.50
C SER A 141 -6.21 3.15 -3.02
N MET A 142 -5.24 2.66 -3.80
CA MET A 142 -4.20 3.49 -4.40
C MET A 142 -4.44 3.64 -5.91
N SER A 143 -4.13 4.81 -6.48
CA SER A 143 -4.20 5.03 -7.94
C SER A 143 -3.18 4.20 -8.72
N THR A 144 -2.05 3.92 -8.08
CA THR A 144 -0.95 3.09 -8.56
C THR A 144 -0.39 2.34 -7.34
N ALA A 145 0.21 1.18 -7.56
CA ALA A 145 0.83 0.45 -6.47
C ALA A 145 1.85 1.32 -5.72
N ARG A 146 1.90 1.21 -4.40
CA ARG A 146 2.89 1.93 -3.56
C ARG A 146 4.28 1.34 -3.75
N GLN A 147 4.98 1.74 -4.83
CA GLN A 147 6.26 1.23 -5.33
C GLN A 147 7.44 1.39 -4.34
N PHE A 148 7.40 0.63 -3.25
CA PHE A 148 8.41 0.63 -2.19
C PHE A 148 9.47 -0.44 -2.36
N TYR A 149 9.25 -1.40 -3.26
CA TYR A 149 10.14 -2.53 -3.43
C TYR A 149 10.70 -2.54 -4.86
N PRO A 150 12.04 -2.44 -5.03
CA PRO A 150 12.64 -2.63 -6.33
C PRO A 150 12.68 -4.13 -6.66
N ALA A 151 12.69 -4.48 -7.96
CA ALA A 151 12.85 -5.87 -8.40
C ALA A 151 14.17 -6.49 -7.92
N GLU A 152 15.21 -5.66 -7.82
CA GLU A 152 16.55 -6.03 -7.36
C GLU A 152 16.97 -5.16 -6.17
N LEU A 153 17.43 -5.83 -5.12
CA LEU A 153 17.97 -5.22 -3.92
C LEU A 153 19.47 -4.99 -4.09
N ILE A 154 19.83 -3.74 -4.37
CA ILE A 154 21.20 -3.30 -4.58
C ILE A 154 21.46 -2.13 -3.65
N VAL A 155 22.45 -2.24 -2.77
CA VAL A 155 22.80 -1.15 -1.84
C VAL A 155 23.16 0.10 -2.63
N GLY A 156 22.58 1.24 -2.26
CA GLY A 156 22.76 2.52 -2.93
C GLY A 156 21.72 2.81 -4.01
N LYS A 157 20.94 1.81 -4.48
CA LYS A 157 19.85 2.02 -5.45
C LYS A 157 18.82 3.00 -4.90
N ARG A 158 18.39 3.92 -5.76
CA ARG A 158 17.45 5.00 -5.46
C ARG A 158 16.33 5.05 -6.48
N TRP A 159 15.15 5.40 -6.03
CA TRP A 159 13.97 5.63 -6.87
C TRP A 159 12.98 6.51 -6.10
N SER A 160 11.93 6.94 -6.78
CA SER A 160 10.82 7.67 -6.17
C SER A 160 9.52 6.92 -6.40
N SER A 161 8.54 7.17 -5.54
CA SER A 161 7.18 6.66 -5.67
C SER A 161 6.20 7.80 -5.42
N ALA A 162 5.22 7.95 -6.31
CA ALA A 162 4.13 8.90 -6.14
C ALA A 162 2.80 8.23 -6.47
N PHE A 163 1.81 8.44 -5.61
CA PHE A 163 0.51 7.81 -5.72
C PHE A 163 -0.55 8.63 -4.99
N ARG A 164 -1.80 8.40 -5.37
CA ARG A 164 -2.99 8.97 -4.72
C ARG A 164 -3.69 7.86 -3.95
N GLN A 165 -4.20 8.15 -2.76
CA GLN A 165 -5.00 7.24 -1.93
C GLN A 165 -6.44 7.75 -1.83
N ASP A 166 -7.39 6.96 -2.31
CA ASP A 166 -8.83 7.15 -2.09
C ASP A 166 -9.24 6.52 -0.77
N ARG A 167 -9.59 7.34 0.23
CA ARG A 167 -10.12 6.82 1.49
C ARG A 167 -11.60 6.49 1.37
N LYS A 168 -12.05 5.49 2.13
CA LYS A 168 -13.47 5.12 2.25
C LYS A 168 -14.36 6.28 2.71
N SER A 169 -13.80 7.26 3.42
CA SER A 169 -14.48 8.48 3.87
C SER A 169 -14.72 9.51 2.75
N GLY A 170 -14.26 9.25 1.52
CA GLY A 170 -14.29 10.21 0.40
C GLY A 170 -13.11 11.18 0.35
N TRP A 171 -12.21 11.15 1.35
CA TRP A 171 -10.99 11.96 1.33
C TRP A 171 -9.97 11.37 0.36
N VAL A 172 -9.31 12.25 -0.39
CA VAL A 172 -8.25 11.89 -1.32
C VAL A 172 -6.95 12.51 -0.84
N TYR A 173 -5.89 11.70 -0.76
CA TYR A 173 -4.57 12.16 -0.37
C TYR A 173 -3.52 11.78 -1.41
N HIS A 174 -2.55 12.65 -1.62
CA HIS A 174 -1.44 12.50 -2.54
C HIS A 174 -0.16 12.29 -1.74
N PHE A 175 0.62 11.31 -2.17
CA PHE A 175 1.86 10.93 -1.52
C PHE A 175 3.01 10.97 -2.52
N ARG A 176 4.16 11.39 -2.02
CA ARG A 176 5.44 11.26 -2.71
C ARG A 176 6.49 10.76 -1.74
N TYR A 177 7.31 9.82 -2.19
CA TYR A 177 8.42 9.25 -1.46
C TYR A 177 9.69 9.24 -2.33
N ASP A 178 10.81 9.52 -1.69
CA ASP A 178 12.16 9.22 -2.17
C ASP A 178 12.68 8.01 -1.38
N LEU A 179 13.17 7.00 -2.09
CA LEU A 179 13.57 5.72 -1.51
C LEU A 179 15.02 5.38 -1.83
N LYS A 180 15.64 4.61 -0.94
CA LYS A 180 16.99 4.10 -1.09
C LYS A 180 17.16 2.75 -0.39
N VAL A 181 17.80 1.78 -1.04
CA VAL A 181 18.39 0.64 -0.32
C VAL A 181 19.64 1.16 0.40
N GLU A 182 19.57 1.38 1.70
CA GLU A 182 20.63 2.04 2.46
C GLU A 182 21.77 1.11 2.82
N ALA A 183 21.44 -0.12 3.20
CA ALA A 183 22.40 -1.09 3.72
C ALA A 183 21.89 -2.52 3.57
N ARG A 184 22.81 -3.47 3.72
CA ARG A 184 22.51 -4.83 4.15
C ARG A 184 23.04 -4.97 5.58
N GLU A 185 22.20 -5.45 6.48
CA GLU A 185 22.52 -5.53 7.90
C GLU A 185 21.84 -6.73 8.54
N THR A 186 22.43 -7.20 9.63
CA THR A 186 21.84 -8.22 10.49
C THR A 186 20.72 -7.59 11.33
N ILE A 187 19.53 -8.18 11.32
CA ILE A 187 18.39 -7.77 12.14
C ILE A 187 17.83 -8.97 12.92
N THR A 188 17.57 -8.78 14.21
CA THR A 188 16.90 -9.76 15.07
C THR A 188 15.46 -9.32 15.34
N VAL A 189 14.50 -10.21 15.10
CA VAL A 189 13.07 -10.10 15.40
C VAL A 189 12.60 -11.40 16.06
N PRO A 190 11.37 -11.51 16.60
CA PRO A 190 10.95 -12.76 17.25
C PRO A 190 10.94 -13.98 16.32
N ALA A 191 10.75 -13.79 15.00
CA ALA A 191 10.87 -14.87 14.01
C ALA A 191 12.31 -15.37 13.78
N GLY A 192 13.32 -14.69 14.32
CA GLY A 192 14.73 -15.06 14.19
C GLY A 192 15.66 -13.90 13.84
N THR A 193 16.90 -14.26 13.48
CA THR A 193 17.93 -13.32 13.03
C THR A 193 18.16 -13.48 11.54
N PHE A 194 18.16 -12.36 10.81
CA PHE A 194 18.22 -12.34 9.35
C PHE A 194 19.29 -11.37 8.84
N GLU A 195 19.90 -11.74 7.71
CA GLU A 195 20.64 -10.82 6.85
C GLU A 195 19.64 -10.10 5.93
N ALA A 196 19.29 -8.86 6.26
CA ALA A 196 18.23 -8.11 5.59
C ALA A 196 18.78 -6.89 4.83
N PHE A 197 18.09 -6.51 3.75
CA PHE A 197 18.29 -5.21 3.11
C PHE A 197 17.39 -4.18 3.78
N ARG A 198 17.99 -3.07 4.22
CA ARG A 198 17.28 -1.94 4.80
C ARG A 198 16.97 -0.90 3.73
N ILE A 199 15.68 -0.71 3.46
CA ILE A 199 15.16 0.35 2.58
C ILE A 199 14.70 1.51 3.46
N ALA A 200 15.26 2.70 3.22
CA ALA A 200 14.73 3.93 3.78
C ALA A 200 13.82 4.61 2.77
N ALA A 201 12.65 5.05 3.23
CA ALA A 201 11.73 5.87 2.45
C ALA A 201 11.42 7.15 3.22
N GLN A 202 11.64 8.29 2.57
CA GLN A 202 11.29 9.60 3.09
C GLN A 202 10.24 10.18 2.18
N GLY A 203 9.11 10.61 2.72
CA GLY A 203 8.01 11.11 1.91
C GLY A 203 7.14 12.11 2.61
N TYR A 204 6.09 12.51 1.91
CA TYR A 204 5.15 13.52 2.34
C TYR A 204 3.73 13.11 1.94
N ASN A 205 2.77 13.34 2.83
CA ASN A 205 1.39 13.55 2.44
C ASN A 205 1.29 15.03 2.01
N VAL A 206 1.07 15.24 0.71
CA VAL A 206 1.12 16.57 0.09
C VAL A 206 -0.01 17.45 0.62
N ASP A 207 -1.22 16.90 0.76
CA ASP A 207 -2.40 17.66 1.16
C ASP A 207 -2.38 18.04 2.65
N LEU A 208 -1.84 17.17 3.51
CA LEU A 208 -1.70 17.44 4.94
C LEU A 208 -0.41 18.18 5.32
N GLY A 209 0.55 18.28 4.38
CA GLY A 209 1.91 18.76 4.69
C GLY A 209 2.61 17.91 5.75
N ALA A 210 2.24 16.63 5.88
CA ALA A 210 2.81 15.73 6.87
C ALA A 210 4.03 15.01 6.28
N SER A 211 5.13 15.00 7.01
CA SER A 211 6.32 14.22 6.66
C SER A 211 6.21 12.78 7.15
N ILE A 212 6.68 11.84 6.35
CA ILE A 212 6.57 10.42 6.61
C ILE A 212 7.94 9.78 6.42
N LYS A 213 8.43 9.09 7.44
CA LYS A 213 9.63 8.26 7.37
C LYS A 213 9.24 6.81 7.51
N ARG A 214 9.83 5.96 6.68
CA ARG A 214 9.70 4.51 6.80
C ARG A 214 11.06 3.86 6.68
N THR A 215 11.25 2.82 7.47
CA THR A 215 12.41 1.94 7.38
C THR A 215 11.88 0.52 7.23
N ILE A 216 12.26 -0.15 6.16
CA ILE A 216 11.71 -1.46 5.78
C ILE A 216 12.87 -2.44 5.67
N TRP A 217 12.77 -3.56 6.37
CA TRP A 217 13.74 -4.64 6.29
C TRP A 217 13.13 -5.79 5.50
N VAL A 218 13.78 -6.11 4.38
CA VAL A 218 13.36 -7.19 3.48
C VAL A 218 14.46 -8.23 3.37
N VAL A 219 14.04 -9.48 3.21
CA VAL A 219 14.94 -10.64 3.08
C VAL A 219 14.57 -11.36 1.79
N PRO A 220 15.53 -11.55 0.85
CA PRO A 220 15.25 -12.29 -0.37
C PRO A 220 14.63 -13.67 -0.09
N GLY A 221 13.53 -13.99 -0.77
CA GLY A 221 12.82 -15.26 -0.56
C GLY A 221 11.77 -15.26 0.56
N ILE A 222 11.75 -14.24 1.44
CA ILE A 222 10.63 -14.00 2.36
C ILE A 222 9.73 -12.96 1.73
N ALA A 223 8.48 -13.32 1.44
CA ALA A 223 7.58 -12.43 0.72
C ALA A 223 7.01 -11.29 1.60
N GLY A 224 6.97 -11.47 2.92
CA GLY A 224 6.65 -10.42 3.88
C GLY A 224 7.90 -9.65 4.32
N ASP A 225 7.72 -8.41 4.77
CA ASP A 225 8.79 -7.67 5.45
C ASP A 225 9.13 -8.36 6.77
N VAL A 226 10.41 -8.42 7.15
CA VAL A 226 10.81 -8.96 8.48
C VAL A 226 10.64 -7.90 9.57
N ALA A 227 10.80 -6.63 9.22
CA ALA A 227 10.43 -5.50 10.06
C ALA A 227 10.06 -4.28 9.21
N HIS A 228 9.22 -3.40 9.76
CA HIS A 228 8.84 -2.14 9.13
C HIS A 228 8.55 -1.11 10.21
N GLU A 229 9.26 0.02 10.20
CA GLU A 229 9.04 1.14 11.09
C GLU A 229 8.42 2.31 10.34
N THR A 230 7.40 2.94 10.91
CA THR A 230 6.72 4.11 10.33
C THR A 230 6.71 5.25 11.34
N GLN A 231 7.08 6.44 10.88
CA GLN A 231 6.86 7.68 11.63
C GLN A 231 6.14 8.69 10.73
N VAL A 232 4.99 9.21 11.18
CA VAL A 232 4.24 10.28 10.52
C VAL A 232 4.25 11.51 11.42
N ARG A 233 4.80 12.60 10.92
CA ARG A 233 4.82 13.89 11.61
C ARG A 233 4.00 14.90 10.83
N LEU A 234 2.99 15.46 11.49
CA LEU A 234 2.09 16.46 10.94
C LEU A 234 2.81 17.80 10.74
N ARG A 235 2.17 18.69 9.96
CA ARG A 235 2.71 20.02 9.67
C ARG A 235 2.96 20.86 10.93
N ASN A 236 2.18 20.65 11.99
CA ASN A 236 2.33 21.35 13.26
C ASN A 236 3.47 20.81 14.14
N GLY A 237 4.15 19.74 13.72
CA GLY A 237 5.24 19.09 14.45
C GLY A 237 4.84 17.89 15.28
N ASP A 238 3.54 17.68 15.52
CA ASP A 238 3.04 16.53 16.26
C ASP A 238 3.30 15.22 15.50
N ILE A 239 3.58 14.15 16.25
CA ILE A 239 3.76 12.83 15.67
C ILE A 239 2.44 12.07 15.78
N GLU A 240 1.75 11.93 14.66
CA GLU A 240 0.47 11.21 14.55
C GLU A 240 0.66 9.70 14.70
N GLN A 241 1.75 9.18 14.15
CA GLN A 241 2.03 7.74 14.13
C GLN A 241 3.52 7.51 14.38
N TYR A 242 3.85 6.62 15.31
CA TYR A 242 5.19 6.07 15.41
C TYR A 242 5.13 4.63 15.88
N ASP A 243 5.25 3.69 14.95
CA ASP A 243 5.18 2.26 15.23
C ASP A 243 6.28 1.48 14.52
N ARG A 244 6.55 0.29 15.06
CA ARG A 244 7.41 -0.71 14.45
C ARG A 244 6.69 -2.05 14.40
N ARG A 245 6.55 -2.59 13.20
CA ARG A 245 6.10 -3.95 12.95
C ARG A 245 7.30 -4.89 12.90
N GLU A 246 7.22 -6.04 13.56
CA GLU A 246 8.25 -7.09 13.52
C GLU A 246 7.61 -8.45 13.27
N LEU A 247 8.22 -9.24 12.39
CA LEU A 247 7.77 -10.60 12.10
C LEU A 247 7.98 -11.47 13.33
N VAL A 248 6.89 -12.07 13.79
CA VAL A 248 6.87 -13.03 14.88
C VAL A 248 6.99 -14.44 14.34
N ARG A 249 6.26 -14.75 13.27
CA ARG A 249 6.29 -16.06 12.62
C ARG A 249 5.86 -15.97 11.16
N PHE A 250 6.42 -16.84 10.35
CA PHE A 250 5.94 -17.12 8.99
C PHE A 250 5.56 -18.59 8.90
N SER A 251 4.35 -18.89 8.44
CA SER A 251 3.89 -20.25 8.14
C SER A 251 3.59 -20.35 6.66
N ARG A 252 4.28 -21.24 5.95
CA ARG A 252 4.06 -21.50 4.53
C ARG A 252 2.81 -22.39 4.36
N ALA A 253 1.99 -22.09 3.37
CA ALA A 253 0.99 -23.04 2.90
C ALA A 253 1.66 -24.29 2.31
N PRO A 254 1.02 -25.47 2.41
CA PRO A 254 1.45 -26.69 1.71
C PRO A 254 1.87 -26.43 0.25
#